data_AF-A0A7X5QS41-F1
#
_entry.id   AF-A0A7X5QS41-F1
#
_cell.length_a   1.000
_cell.length_b   1.000
_cell.length_c   1.000
_cell.angle_alpha   90.00
_cell.angle_beta   90.00
_cell.angle_gamma   90.00
#
_symmetry.space_group_name_H-M   'P 1'
#
loop_
_entity.id
_entity.type
_entity.pdbx_description
1 polymer ?
#
loop_
_entity_poly.entity_id
_entity_poly.type
_entity_poly.pdbx_seq_one_letter_code
_entity_poly.pdbx_strand_id
1 'polypeptide(L)'
;MKRTDPQFKIRLPEDLKDRLEALAAKEQRSVSAEIVARLQRTLDEDDARAGAPRPEDVAALLGDDEGVRGALEEMGTLARRMEAMTALLRSKASEQVLKDEKKAAKKRR
;
A
#
# COMPACT_ATOMS: atom_id res chain seq x y z
N MET A 1 32.13 10.98 13.22
CA MET A 1 30.91 11.81 13.14
C MET A 1 30.09 11.53 14.40
N LYS A 2 29.79 12.53 15.23
CA LYS A 2 29.04 12.34 16.48
C LYS A 2 27.60 11.96 16.14
N ARG A 3 27.14 10.81 16.61
CA ARG A 3 25.73 10.40 16.55
C ARG A 3 24.93 11.39 17.42
N THR A 4 24.11 12.22 16.79
CA THR A 4 23.34 13.32 17.41
C THR A 4 22.04 12.86 18.06
N ASP A 5 21.71 11.57 17.96
CA ASP A 5 20.47 11.04 18.48
C ASP A 5 20.43 11.08 20.02
N PRO A 6 19.31 11.52 20.62
CA PRO A 6 19.15 11.57 22.07
C PRO A 6 19.24 10.17 22.66
N GLN A 7 20.11 10.00 23.67
CA GLN A 7 20.28 8.72 24.35
C GLN A 7 19.36 8.61 25.57
N PHE A 8 18.45 7.65 25.54
CA PHE A 8 17.58 7.32 26.68
C PHE A 8 18.18 6.20 27.53
N LYS A 9 18.15 6.37 28.86
CA LYS A 9 18.47 5.30 29.82
C LYS A 9 17.16 4.69 30.33
N ILE A 10 16.84 3.49 29.84
CA ILE A 10 15.62 2.77 30.18
C ILE A 10 15.99 1.64 31.16
N ARG A 11 15.19 1.46 32.21
CA ARG A 11 15.31 0.30 33.10
C ARG A 11 14.35 -0.79 32.59
N LEU A 12 14.91 -1.91 32.15
CA LEU A 12 14.15 -3.04 31.65
C LEU A 12 14.21 -4.18 32.67
N PRO A 13 13.09 -4.85 32.96
CA PRO A 13 13.08 -6.17 33.58
C PRO A 13 13.98 -7.16 32.81
N GLU A 14 14.60 -8.10 33.53
CA GLU A 14 15.58 -9.03 32.96
C GLU A 14 14.95 -9.97 31.92
N ASP A 15 13.76 -10.50 32.22
CA ASP A 15 12.94 -11.31 31.32
C ASP A 15 12.60 -10.58 30.00
N LEU A 16 12.30 -9.28 30.08
CA LEU A 16 12.00 -8.47 28.91
C LEU A 16 13.26 -8.23 28.06
N LYS A 17 14.42 -8.02 28.70
CA LYS A 17 15.70 -7.85 28.02
C LYS A 17 16.08 -9.10 27.23
N ASP A 18 15.99 -10.28 27.85
CA ASP A 18 16.34 -11.54 27.21
C ASP A 18 15.45 -11.85 26.01
N ARG A 19 14.14 -11.60 26.15
CA ARG A 19 13.19 -11.77 25.05
C ARG A 19 13.52 -10.85 23.88
N LEU A 20 13.91 -9.62 24.17
CA LEU A 20 14.26 -8.63 23.15
C LEU A 20 15.58 -8.96 22.44
N GLU A 21 16.56 -9.51 23.16
CA GLU A 21 17.81 -10.02 22.58
C GLU A 21 17.54 -11.19 21.62
N ALA A 22 16.69 -12.15 22.01
CA ALA A 22 16.30 -13.26 21.15
C ALA A 22 15.57 -12.79 19.88
N LEU A 23 14.68 -11.80 20.00
CA LEU A 23 13.95 -11.22 18.87
C LEU A 23 14.89 -10.43 17.95
N ALA A 24 15.80 -9.64 18.50
CA ALA A 24 16.80 -8.90 17.73
C ALA A 24 17.73 -9.85 16.95
N ALA A 25 18.16 -10.94 17.58
CA ALA A 25 18.96 -11.99 16.91
C ALA A 25 18.19 -12.65 15.76
N LYS A 26 16.90 -12.94 15.95
CA LYS A 26 16.02 -13.50 14.91
C LYS A 26 15.87 -12.55 13.71
N GLU A 27 15.71 -11.26 13.96
CA GLU A 27 15.53 -10.23 12.94
C GLU A 27 16.87 -9.69 12.38
N GLN A 28 18.00 -10.26 12.78
CA GLN A 28 19.36 -9.85 12.39
C GLN A 28 19.64 -8.35 12.63
N ARG A 29 19.15 -7.81 13.74
CA ARG A 29 19.29 -6.40 14.12
C ARG A 29 19.93 -6.27 15.49
N SER A 30 20.46 -5.09 15.78
CA SER A 30 20.88 -4.76 17.16
C SER A 30 19.67 -4.62 18.08
N VAL A 31 19.85 -4.87 19.38
CA VAL A 31 18.78 -4.71 20.38
C VAL A 31 18.21 -3.29 20.36
N SER A 32 19.07 -2.26 20.23
CA SER A 32 18.62 -0.88 20.11
C SER A 32 17.77 -0.65 18.86
N ALA A 33 18.11 -1.27 17.73
CA ALA A 33 17.33 -1.16 16.50
C ALA A 33 15.97 -1.88 16.62
N GLU A 34 15.92 -3.02 17.31
CA GLU A 34 14.66 -3.72 17.58
C GLU A 34 13.72 -2.92 18.50
N ILE A 35 14.28 -2.27 19.53
CA ILE A 35 13.51 -1.35 20.40
C ILE A 35 12.89 -0.23 19.57
N VAL A 36 13.71 0.44 18.76
CA VAL A 36 13.24 1.55 17.91
C VAL A 36 12.18 1.07 16.93
N ALA A 37 12.38 -0.07 16.27
CA ALA A 37 11.43 -0.62 15.31
C ALA A 37 10.06 -0.92 15.97
N ARG A 38 10.06 -1.50 17.18
CA ARG A 38 8.82 -1.78 17.92
C ARG A 38 8.10 -0.50 18.36
N LEU A 39 8.85 0.47 18.88
CA LEU A 39 8.29 1.75 19.30
C LEU A 39 7.69 2.50 18.10
N GLN A 40 8.43 2.59 16.99
CA GLN A 40 7.95 3.25 15.79
C GLN A 40 6.68 2.61 15.28
N ARG A 41 6.65 1.28 15.17
CA ARG A 41 5.46 0.55 14.74
C ARG A 41 4.23 0.85 15.63
N THR A 42 4.42 0.90 16.95
CA THR A 42 3.31 1.16 17.88
C THR A 42 2.80 2.60 17.73
N LEU A 43 3.71 3.56 17.55
CA LEU A 43 3.35 4.96 17.32
C LEU A 43 2.65 5.14 15.97
N ASP A 44 3.13 4.50 14.90
CA ASP A 44 2.49 4.53 13.59
C ASP A 44 1.07 3.92 13.65
N GLU A 45 0.89 2.83 14.41
CA GLU A 45 -0.41 2.21 14.66
C GLU A 45 -1.34 3.13 15.49
N ASP A 46 -0.80 3.85 16.47
CA ASP A 46 -1.54 4.84 17.27
C ASP A 46 -1.94 6.06 16.44
N ASP A 47 -1.06 6.58 15.60
CA ASP A 47 -1.32 7.69 14.68
C ASP A 47 -2.34 7.28 13.60
N ALA A 48 -2.22 6.07 13.05
CA ALA A 48 -3.20 5.50 12.15
C ALA A 48 -4.57 5.34 12.84
N ARG A 49 -4.60 4.97 14.12
CA ARG A 49 -5.84 4.89 14.91
C ARG A 49 -6.40 6.27 15.25
N ALA A 50 -5.55 7.28 15.44
CA ALA A 50 -5.96 8.66 15.74
C ALA A 50 -6.46 9.41 14.48
N GLY A 51 -5.92 9.08 13.30
CA GLY A 51 -6.35 9.62 12.00
C GLY A 51 -7.47 8.82 11.33
N ALA A 52 -7.68 7.57 11.73
CA ALA A 52 -8.84 6.81 11.29
C ALA A 52 -10.11 7.38 11.93
N PRO A 53 -11.14 7.76 11.14
CA PRO A 53 -12.43 8.12 11.71
C PRO A 53 -12.91 6.97 12.58
N ARG A 54 -13.33 7.27 13.81
CA ARG A 54 -13.88 6.25 14.70
C ARG A 54 -15.04 5.57 13.98
N PRO A 55 -15.38 4.29 14.25
CA PRO A 55 -16.48 3.60 13.58
C PRO A 55 -17.79 4.41 13.53
N GLU A 56 -18.05 5.15 14.61
CA GLU A 56 -19.13 6.12 14.79
C GLU A 56 -19.03 7.37 13.88
N ASP A 57 -17.82 7.86 13.61
CA ASP A 57 -17.56 8.95 12.67
C ASP A 57 -17.57 8.46 11.20
N VAL A 58 -17.20 7.20 10.92
CA VAL A 58 -17.29 6.63 9.54
C VAL A 58 -18.75 6.54 9.10
N ALA A 59 -19.65 6.15 10.01
CA ALA A 59 -21.10 6.12 9.75
C ALA A 59 -21.66 7.53 9.45
N ALA A 60 -21.11 8.57 10.09
CA ALA A 60 -21.49 9.95 9.84
C ALA A 60 -20.87 10.53 8.55
N LEU A 61 -19.67 10.09 8.17
CA LEU A 61 -18.95 10.56 6.97
C LEU A 61 -19.40 9.86 5.67
N LEU A 62 -19.89 8.61 5.77
CA LEU A 62 -20.37 7.85 4.62
C LEU A 62 -21.70 8.35 4.06
N GLY A 63 -22.40 9.24 4.76
CA GLY A 63 -23.72 9.72 4.36
C GLY A 63 -24.73 8.58 4.25
N ASP A 64 -26.00 8.96 4.14
CA ASP A 64 -27.12 8.03 4.01
C ASP A 64 -26.84 7.03 2.85
N ASP A 65 -27.27 5.77 3.01
CA ASP A 65 -27.03 4.62 2.11
C ASP A 65 -27.13 4.91 0.59
N GLU A 66 -27.89 5.94 0.19
CA GLU A 66 -27.99 6.40 -1.20
C GLU A 66 -26.67 6.93 -1.78
N GLY A 67 -25.85 7.63 -1.00
CA GLY A 67 -24.59 8.21 -1.48
C GLY A 67 -23.55 7.14 -1.79
N VAL A 68 -23.44 6.14 -0.90
CA VAL A 68 -22.54 4.98 -1.07
C VAL A 68 -22.98 4.15 -2.27
N ARG A 69 -24.28 3.93 -2.44
CA ARG A 69 -24.82 3.23 -3.61
C ARG A 69 -24.55 3.98 -4.91
N GLY A 70 -24.74 5.29 -4.93
CA GLY A 70 -24.44 6.13 -6.10
C GLY A 70 -22.97 6.06 -6.51
N ALA A 71 -22.04 6.18 -5.55
CA ALA A 71 -20.61 6.08 -5.81
C ALA A 71 -20.18 4.70 -6.32
N LEU A 72 -20.77 3.62 -5.79
CA LEU A 72 -20.52 2.24 -6.25
C LEU A 72 -21.07 2.00 -7.67
N GLU A 73 -22.24 2.55 -7.99
CA GLU A 73 -22.80 2.51 -9.35
C GLU A 73 -21.90 3.26 -10.34
N GLU A 74 -21.42 4.45 -9.97
CA GLU A 74 -20.48 5.22 -10.80
C GLU A 74 -19.16 4.48 -11.02
N MET A 75 -18.55 3.90 -9.97
CA MET A 75 -17.36 3.06 -10.11
C MET A 75 -17.60 1.84 -11.01
N GLY A 76 -18.78 1.21 -10.92
CA GLY A 76 -19.16 0.11 -11.79
C GLY A 76 -19.27 0.52 -13.27
N THR A 77 -19.83 1.68 -13.56
CA THR A 77 -19.89 2.21 -14.94
C THR A 77 -18.50 2.61 -15.45
N LEU A 78 -17.65 3.17 -14.60
CA LEU A 78 -16.28 3.52 -14.93
C LEU A 78 -15.44 2.28 -15.23
N ALA A 79 -15.58 1.21 -14.44
CA ALA A 79 -14.90 -0.07 -14.67
C ALA A 79 -15.26 -0.67 -16.03
N ARG A 80 -16.56 -0.67 -16.39
CA ARG A 80 -17.01 -1.14 -17.72
C ARG A 80 -16.47 -0.29 -18.87
N ARG A 81 -16.37 1.03 -18.67
CA ARG A 81 -15.75 1.95 -19.65
C ARG A 81 -14.25 1.68 -19.81
N MET A 82 -13.54 1.43 -18.72
CA MET A 82 -12.12 1.07 -18.77
C MET A 82 -11.91 -0.26 -19.48
N GLU A 83 -12.74 -1.27 -19.20
CA GLU A 83 -12.69 -2.56 -19.86
C GLU A 83 -12.92 -2.42 -21.37
N ALA A 84 -13.95 -1.68 -21.78
CA ALA A 84 -14.21 -1.37 -23.19
C ALA A 84 -13.06 -0.62 -23.87
N MET A 85 -12.45 0.34 -23.16
CA MET A 85 -11.28 1.09 -23.66
C MET A 85 -10.06 0.17 -23.84
N THR A 86 -9.80 -0.73 -22.88
CA THR A 86 -8.69 -1.68 -23.00
C THR A 86 -8.90 -2.67 -24.13
N ALA A 87 -10.14 -3.11 -24.38
CA ALA A 87 -10.49 -3.96 -25.51
C ALA A 87 -10.26 -3.25 -26.86
N LEU A 88 -10.63 -1.97 -26.96
CA LEU A 88 -10.41 -1.15 -28.15
C LEU A 88 -8.92 -0.92 -28.43
N LEU A 89 -8.11 -0.68 -27.40
CA LEU A 89 -6.66 -0.56 -27.56
C LEU A 89 -6.03 -1.88 -28.02
N ARG A 90 -6.52 -3.01 -27.50
CA ARG A 90 -6.05 -4.35 -27.88
C ARG A 90 -6.40 -4.70 -29.33
N SER A 91 -7.61 -4.36 -29.79
CA SER A 91 -8.02 -4.59 -31.18
C SER A 91 -7.23 -3.71 -32.16
N LYS A 92 -7.07 -2.41 -31.85
CA LYS A 92 -6.26 -1.50 -32.67
C LYS A 92 -4.80 -1.94 -32.77
N ALA A 93 -4.22 -2.47 -31.68
CA ALA A 93 -2.87 -3.02 -31.71
C ALA A 93 -2.76 -4.23 -32.65
N SER A 94 -3.74 -5.16 -32.61
CA SER A 94 -3.74 -6.34 -33.50
C SER A 94 -3.90 -5.98 -34.98
N GLU A 95 -4.73 -4.98 -35.32
CA GLU A 95 -4.87 -4.51 -36.70
C GLU A 95 -3.61 -3.84 -37.23
N GLN A 96 -2.89 -3.11 -36.37
CA GLN A 96 -1.67 -2.43 -36.74
C GLN A 96 -0.56 -3.44 -37.07
N VAL A 97 -0.41 -4.49 -36.27
CA VAL A 97 0.54 -5.59 -36.52
C VAL A 97 0.26 -6.28 -37.85
N LEU A 98 -1.00 -6.61 -38.15
CA LEU A 98 -1.39 -7.22 -39.43
C LEU A 98 -1.12 -6.30 -40.64
N LYS A 99 -1.30 -4.98 -40.48
CA LYS A 99 -1.00 -3.99 -41.52
C LYS A 99 0.52 -3.90 -41.77
N ASP A 100 1.32 -3.96 -40.71
CA ASP A 100 2.78 -3.88 -40.80
C ASP A 100 3.40 -5.17 -41.35
N GLU A 101 2.87 -6.34 -41.00
CA GLU A 101 3.26 -7.63 -41.60
C GLU A 101 2.93 -7.70 -43.09
N LYS A 102 1.75 -7.25 -43.51
CA LYS A 102 1.37 -7.19 -44.94
C LYS A 102 2.26 -6.23 -45.72
N LYS A 103 2.66 -5.10 -45.14
CA LYS A 103 3.64 -4.17 -45.74
C LYS A 103 5.02 -4.81 -45.86
N ALA A 104 5.48 -5.52 -44.82
CA ALA A 104 6.77 -6.20 -44.83
C ALA A 104 6.82 -7.34 -45.86
N ALA A 105 5.74 -8.12 -45.99
CA ALA A 105 5.64 -9.20 -46.98
C ALA A 105 5.61 -8.67 -48.42
N LYS A 106 4.95 -7.52 -48.68
CA LYS A 106 4.94 -6.87 -49.99
C LYS A 106 6.30 -6.29 -50.40
N LYS A 107 7.16 -5.92 -49.43
CA LYS A 107 8.51 -5.38 -49.68
C LYS A 107 9.56 -6.47 -49.99
N ARG A 108 9.25 -7.74 -49.74
CA ARG A 108 10.15 -8.90 -49.93
C ARG A 108 9.90 -9.67 -51.23
N ARG A 109 8.94 -9.24 -52.06
CA ARG A 109 8.68 -9.73 -53.43
C ARG A 109 9.13 -8.70 -54.42
#